data_AF-A0A529X5J3-F1
#
_entry.id   AF-A0A529X5J3-F1
#
_cell.length_a   1.000
_cell.length_b   1.000
_cell.length_c   1.000
_cell.angle_alpha   90.00
_cell.angle_beta   90.00
_cell.angle_gamma   90.00
#
_symmetry.space_group_name_H-M   'P 1'
#
loop_
_entity.id
_entity.type
_entity.pdbx_description
1 polymer ?
#
loop_
_entity_poly.entity_id
_entity_poly.type
_entity_poly.pdbx_seq_one_letter_code
_entity_poly.pdbx_strand_id
1 'polypeptide(L)' 'MELNTIESHGIGAAAERSAGTVRTAKKVFVKTYGCQMNVYDSQRMTDALAADGYVATDAVEDADLVLLNTCHIR' A
#
# COMPACT_ATOMS: atom_id res chain seq x y z
N MET A 1 19.18 49.38 0.63
CA MET A 1 17.98 49.13 1.43
C MET A 1 17.78 47.63 1.46
N GLU A 2 18.60 47.00 2.29
CA GLU A 2 18.38 45.63 2.76
C GLU A 2 17.09 45.55 3.58
N LEU A 3 16.47 44.38 3.48
CA LEU A 3 15.61 43.66 4.44
C LEU A 3 15.32 42.34 3.68
N ASN A 4 16.07 41.25 3.72
CA ASN A 4 16.75 40.45 4.74
C ASN A 4 15.89 39.94 5.93
N THR A 5 16.19 38.68 6.28
CA THR A 5 15.81 37.87 7.47
C THR A 5 14.73 36.82 7.15
N ILE A 6 15.06 35.56 6.82
CA ILE A 6 15.65 34.44 7.62
C ILE A 6 14.68 33.94 8.71
N GLU A 7 14.55 32.61 8.77
CA GLU A 7 14.06 31.69 9.82
C GLU A 7 13.04 30.70 9.23
N SER A 8 13.09 29.38 9.43
CA SER A 8 13.96 28.52 10.22
C SER A 8 13.64 27.05 9.87
N HIS A 9 14.70 26.23 9.88
CA HIS A 9 14.76 24.79 10.18
C HIS A 9 13.46 23.99 10.39
N GLY A 10 13.34 22.89 9.64
CA GLY A 10 12.40 21.80 9.93
C GLY A 10 12.75 20.53 9.15
N ILE A 11 13.72 19.78 9.67
CA ILE A 11 14.11 18.43 9.26
C ILE A 11 12.87 17.51 9.21
N GLY A 12 12.71 16.76 8.11
CA GLY A 12 11.62 15.79 7.95
C GLY A 12 11.96 14.67 6.96
N ALA A 13 13.05 13.95 7.25
CA ALA A 13 13.31 12.55 6.94
C ALA A 13 13.05 12.00 5.50
N ALA A 14 14.16 11.87 4.77
CA ALA A 14 14.61 10.65 4.09
C ALA A 14 13.59 9.80 3.30
N ALA A 15 13.67 9.92 1.97
CA ALA A 15 13.41 8.78 1.09
C ALA A 15 14.47 8.72 -0.02
N GLU A 16 15.75 8.72 0.36
CA GLU A 16 16.82 8.35 -0.57
C GLU A 16 17.06 6.84 -0.54
N ARG A 17 16.60 6.22 -1.63
CA ARG A 17 17.23 5.12 -2.40
C ARG A 17 17.52 3.82 -1.64
N SER A 18 16.89 2.74 -2.10
CA SER A 18 17.58 1.44 -2.11
C SER A 18 17.93 1.07 -3.54
N ALA A 19 19.23 1.04 -3.77
CA ALA A 19 19.91 0.47 -4.91
C ALA A 19 19.46 -0.98 -5.17
N GLY A 20 19.53 -1.40 -6.43
CA GLY A 20 18.96 -2.63 -6.97
C GLY A 20 19.25 -3.89 -6.15
N THR A 21 18.23 -4.34 -5.45
CA THR A 21 17.85 -5.76 -5.42
C THR A 21 16.67 -5.88 -6.36
N VAL A 22 16.65 -6.87 -7.25
CA VAL A 22 15.40 -7.26 -7.92
C VAL A 22 14.47 -7.73 -6.81
N ARG A 23 13.68 -6.81 -6.25
CA ARG A 23 12.60 -7.15 -5.33
C ARG A 23 11.57 -7.87 -6.19
N THR A 24 11.57 -9.19 -6.12
CA THR A 24 10.45 -9.99 -6.63
C THR A 24 9.17 -9.35 -6.12
N ALA A 25 8.25 -9.07 -7.02
CA ALA A 25 7.00 -8.42 -6.67
C ALA A 25 6.31 -9.26 -5.59
N LYS A 26 5.97 -8.61 -4.47
CA LYS A 26 5.31 -9.31 -3.36
C LYS A 26 3.89 -9.66 -3.76
N LYS A 27 3.42 -10.84 -3.42
CA LYS A 27 2.08 -11.30 -3.78
C LYS A 27 1.06 -11.03 -2.68
N VAL A 28 -0.13 -10.55 -3.03
CA VAL A 28 -1.26 -10.38 -2.10
C VAL A 28 -2.44 -11.25 -2.52
N PHE A 29 -2.96 -12.03 -1.57
CA PHE A 29 -4.21 -12.77 -1.70
C PHE A 29 -5.32 -12.03 -0.94
N VAL A 30 -6.41 -11.70 -1.63
CA VAL A 30 -7.56 -11.03 -1.02
C VAL A 30 -8.75 -11.97 -1.02
N LYS A 31 -9.26 -12.27 0.18
CA LYS A 31 -10.51 -13.00 0.35
C LYS A 31 -11.59 -12.06 0.87
N THR A 32 -12.65 -11.95 0.10
CA THR A 32 -13.78 -11.08 0.43
C THR A 32 -14.95 -11.90 0.96
N TYR A 33 -15.49 -11.49 2.10
CA TYR A 33 -16.73 -11.98 2.68
C TYR A 33 -17.67 -10.79 2.92
N GLY A 34 -18.90 -10.86 2.43
CA GLY A 34 -19.88 -9.78 2.61
C GLY A 34 -20.63 -9.48 1.33
N CYS A 35 -20.88 -8.20 1.06
CA CYS A 35 -21.71 -7.75 -0.04
C CYS A 35 -20.86 -7.13 -1.18
N GLN A 36 -21.55 -6.58 -2.19
CA GLN A 36 -20.92 -5.90 -3.32
C GLN A 36 -20.04 -4.72 -2.90
N MET A 37 -20.33 -4.09 -1.75
CA MET A 37 -19.49 -3.03 -1.21
C MET A 37 -18.11 -3.57 -0.81
N ASN A 38 -18.04 -4.73 -0.15
CA ASN A 38 -16.75 -5.35 0.17
C ASN A 38 -15.99 -5.77 -1.09
N VAL A 39 -16.67 -6.18 -2.15
CA VAL A 39 -16.03 -6.49 -3.44
C VAL A 39 -15.37 -5.23 -4.01
N TYR A 40 -16.09 -4.11 -4.02
CA TYR A 40 -15.57 -2.82 -4.45
C TYR A 40 -14.38 -2.37 -3.58
N ASP A 41 -14.50 -2.47 -2.25
CA ASP A 41 -13.44 -2.11 -1.32
C ASP A 41 -12.21 -3.00 -1.51
N SER A 42 -12.40 -4.30 -1.77
CA SER A 42 -11.30 -5.22 -2.06
C SER A 42 -10.55 -4.85 -3.34
N GLN A 43 -11.25 -4.37 -4.37
CA GLN A 43 -10.59 -3.84 -5.57
C GLN A 43 -9.77 -2.59 -5.23
N ARG A 44 -10.35 -1.65 -4.48
CA ARG A 44 -9.65 -0.43 -4.03
C ARG A 44 -8.40 -0.73 -3.20
N MET A 45 -8.48 -1.69 -2.29
CA MET A 45 -7.33 -2.15 -1.50
C MET A 45 -6.24 -2.76 -2.38
N THR A 46 -6.62 -3.54 -3.39
CA THR A 46 -5.66 -4.13 -4.35
C THR A 46 -4.98 -3.05 -5.19
N ASP A 47 -5.75 -2.06 -5.68
CA ASP A 47 -5.21 -0.94 -6.46
C ASP A 47 -4.21 -0.11 -5.63
N ALA A 48 -4.51 0.13 -4.35
CA ALA A 48 -3.60 0.82 -3.44
C ALA A 48 -2.31 0.04 -3.20
N LEU A 49 -2.41 -1.27 -2.95
CA LEU A 49 -1.23 -2.14 -2.77
C LEU A 49 -0.39 -2.29 -4.04
N ALA A 50 -1.02 -2.20 -5.22
CA ALA A 50 -0.30 -2.21 -6.49
C ALA A 50 0.65 -1.00 -6.62
N ALA A 51 0.27 0.18 -6.09
CA ALA A 51 1.15 1.35 -6.04
C ALA A 51 2.40 1.12 -5.15
N ASP A 52 2.30 0.21 -4.17
CA ASP A 52 3.41 -0.21 -3.30
C ASP A 52 4.21 -1.41 -3.86
N GLY A 53 3.89 -1.86 -5.08
CA GLY A 53 4.60 -2.93 -5.78
C GLY A 53 4.12 -4.35 -5.46
N TYR A 54 2.92 -4.50 -4.90
CA TYR A 54 2.28 -5.81 -4.76
C TYR A 54 1.61 -6.26 -6.06
N VAL A 55 1.52 -7.56 -6.25
CA VAL A 55 0.79 -8.22 -7.34
C VAL A 55 -0.26 -9.15 -6.75
N ALA A 56 -1.47 -9.16 -7.31
CA ALA A 56 -2.52 -10.06 -6.84
C ALA A 56 -2.18 -11.53 -7.14
N THR A 57 -2.58 -12.43 -6.25
CA THR A 57 -2.54 -13.88 -6.44
C THR A 57 -3.88 -14.50 -6.03
N ASP A 58 -4.29 -15.56 -6.71
CA ASP A 58 -5.47 -16.36 -6.39
C ASP A 58 -5.16 -17.57 -5.48
N ALA A 59 -3.87 -17.85 -5.26
CA ALA A 59 -3.38 -18.91 -4.40
C ALA A 59 -2.84 -18.32 -3.09
N VAL A 60 -3.32 -18.83 -1.95
CA VAL A 60 -2.95 -18.32 -0.62
C VAL A 60 -1.52 -18.73 -0.23
N GLU A 61 -1.09 -19.91 -0.68
CA GLU A 61 0.25 -20.47 -0.52
C GLU A 61 1.34 -19.64 -1.20
N ASP A 62 0.96 -18.87 -2.21
CA ASP A 62 1.84 -17.99 -2.98
C ASP A 62 1.94 -16.58 -2.39
N ALA A 63 1.14 -16.25 -1.37
CA ALA A 63 0.97 -14.89 -0.91
C ALA A 63 1.99 -14.50 0.18
N ASP A 64 2.61 -13.33 0.01
CA ASP A 64 3.38 -12.65 1.06
C ASP A 64 2.46 -11.87 2.02
N LEU A 65 1.23 -11.58 1.60
CA LEU A 65 0.19 -10.89 2.37
C LEU A 65 -1.19 -11.52 2.10
N VAL A 66 -1.92 -11.82 3.18
CA VAL A 66 -3.33 -12.27 3.10
C VAL A 66 -4.23 -11.21 3.69
N LEU A 67 -5.21 -10.75 2.91
CA LEU A 67 -6.20 -9.76 3.33
C LEU A 67 -7.59 -10.39 3.35
N LEU A 68 -8.18 -10.49 4.55
CA LEU A 68 -9.56 -10.95 4.75
C LEU A 68 -10.47 -9.73 4.91
N ASN A 69 -11.22 -9.39 3.87
CA ASN A 69 -12.18 -8.29 3.93
C ASN A 69 -13.54 -8.82 4.36
N THR A 70 -13.99 -8.44 5.55
CA THR A 70 -15.31 -8.80 6.08
C THR A 70 -16.07 -7.53 6.42
N CYS A 71 -17.37 -7.46 6.14
CA CYS A 71 -18.21 -6.43 6.75
C CYS A 71 -18.71 -6.87 8.13
N HIS A 72 -18.71 -5.94 9.09
CA HIS A 72 -19.47 -6.08 10.33
C HIS A 72 -20.69 -5.17 10.25
N ILE A 73 -21.72 -5.62 9.54
CA ILE A 73 -23.05 -4.99 9.58
C ILE A 73 -23.95 -5.96 10.36
N ARG A 74 -24.59 -5.46 11.42
CA ARG A 74 -25.56 -6.20 12.22
C ARG A 74 -26.95 -6.10 11.62
#